data_AF-A0A841BXR5-F1
#
_entry.id   AF-A0A841BXR5-F1
#
_cell.length_a   1.000
_cell.length_b   1.000
_cell.length_c   1.000
_cell.angle_alpha   90.00
_cell.angle_beta   90.00
_cell.angle_gamma   90.00
#
_symmetry.space_group_name_H-M   'P 1'
#
loop_
_entity.id
_entity.type
_entity.pdbx_description
1 polymer ?
#
loop_
_entity_poly.entity_id
_entity_poly.type
_entity_poly.pdbx_seq_one_letter_code
_entity_poly.pdbx_strand_id
1 'polypeptide(L)'
;MSLEDSMLKHTWYLTDGDWFAQLPGAPRLDDDGQAVIEQVARLFHDESYYSVAKTVATTDVILVAVEHLGDNLTYAVRRHDLIELSRLLNGLNLIQAHLTQIVQFLAERVDARAFDELSDVPAADLRALTDSLSTAGTNGEVCAGHLKEAHLTLRRLTK
;
A
#
# COMPACT_ATOMS: atom_id res chain seq x y z
N MET A 1 -3.00 -9.38 -20.05
CA MET A 1 -2.31 -9.21 -18.76
C MET A 1 -2.94 -7.99 -18.13
N SER A 2 -3.70 -8.15 -17.03
CA SER A 2 -4.45 -7.02 -16.44
C SER A 2 -3.48 -6.10 -15.68
N LEU A 3 -3.89 -4.87 -15.37
CA LEU A 3 -3.12 -3.94 -14.53
C LEU A 3 -2.83 -4.54 -13.13
N GLU A 4 -3.72 -5.40 -12.63
CA GLU A 4 -3.55 -6.11 -11.35
C GLU A 4 -2.37 -7.11 -11.41
N ASP A 5 -2.16 -7.76 -12.57
CA ASP A 5 -1.04 -8.69 -12.79
C ASP A 5 0.33 -8.00 -12.76
N SER A 6 0.41 -6.69 -12.98
CA SER A 6 1.68 -5.95 -12.95
C SER A 6 1.90 -5.17 -11.66
N MET A 7 0.85 -4.64 -11.03
CA MET A 7 0.96 -3.83 -9.82
C MET A 7 1.51 -4.62 -8.63
N LEU A 8 1.23 -5.92 -8.54
CA LEU A 8 1.62 -6.74 -7.39
C LEU A 8 2.98 -7.44 -7.55
N LYS A 9 3.60 -7.47 -8.74
CA LYS A 9 4.77 -8.31 -9.06
C LYS A 9 6.14 -7.75 -8.65
N HIS A 10 6.30 -7.19 -7.46
CA HIS A 10 7.65 -7.04 -6.90
C HIS A 10 8.00 -8.22 -5.99
N THR A 11 8.99 -9.00 -6.45
CA THR A 11 9.37 -10.34 -5.98
C THR A 11 9.82 -10.44 -4.52
N TRP A 12 10.09 -9.31 -3.86
CA TRP A 12 10.61 -9.33 -2.50
C TRP A 12 9.52 -9.25 -1.42
N TYR A 13 8.32 -8.77 -1.75
CA TYR A 13 7.21 -8.58 -0.80
C TYR A 13 6.17 -9.69 -0.83
N LEU A 14 5.89 -10.25 -2.01
CA LEU A 14 4.95 -11.36 -2.14
C LEU A 14 5.59 -12.68 -1.73
N THR A 15 4.88 -13.45 -0.91
CA THR A 15 5.20 -14.86 -0.64
C THR A 15 4.65 -15.72 -1.78
N ASP A 16 5.35 -15.78 -2.92
CA ASP A 16 5.20 -16.75 -4.04
C ASP A 16 3.77 -17.04 -4.58
N GLY A 17 2.75 -16.27 -4.22
CA GLY A 17 1.39 -16.55 -4.64
C GLY A 17 0.56 -15.29 -4.76
N ASP A 18 -0.25 -15.24 -5.81
CA ASP A 18 -1.34 -14.28 -5.94
C ASP A 18 -2.22 -14.32 -4.68
N TRP A 19 -2.21 -13.21 -3.95
CA TRP A 19 -2.94 -13.03 -2.70
C TRP A 19 -4.44 -13.30 -2.86
N PHE A 20 -5.02 -12.86 -3.98
CA PHE A 20 -6.44 -13.05 -4.27
C PHE A 20 -6.74 -14.52 -4.63
N ALA A 21 -5.80 -15.21 -5.28
CA ALA A 21 -5.94 -16.64 -5.58
C ALA A 21 -5.94 -17.52 -4.31
N GLN A 22 -5.36 -17.05 -3.20
CA GLN A 22 -5.36 -17.77 -1.92
C GLN A 22 -6.68 -17.66 -1.15
N LEU A 23 -7.64 -16.85 -1.62
CA LEU A 23 -8.88 -16.51 -0.92
C LEU A 23 -10.13 -16.66 -1.80
N PRO A 24 -10.40 -17.84 -2.40
CA PRO A 24 -11.52 -18.02 -3.33
C PRO A 24 -12.90 -17.81 -2.68
N GLY A 25 -13.01 -17.97 -1.36
CA GLY A 25 -14.25 -17.77 -0.59
C GLY A 25 -14.29 -16.49 0.24
N ALA A 26 -13.30 -15.59 0.11
CA ALA A 26 -13.42 -14.28 0.72
C ALA A 26 -14.62 -13.53 0.11
N PRO A 27 -15.37 -12.76 0.91
CA PRO A 27 -16.38 -11.87 0.36
C PRO A 27 -15.72 -11.02 -0.70
N ARG A 28 -16.11 -11.25 -1.96
CA ARG A 28 -15.85 -10.26 -2.99
C ARG A 28 -16.72 -9.06 -2.63
N LEU A 29 -16.22 -7.89 -2.99
CA LEU A 29 -17.06 -6.71 -2.94
C LEU A 29 -18.37 -7.04 -3.68
N ASP A 30 -19.49 -6.68 -3.08
CA ASP A 30 -20.76 -6.69 -3.79
C ASP A 30 -20.69 -5.72 -4.98
N ASP A 31 -21.70 -5.75 -5.84
CA ASP A 31 -21.71 -4.91 -7.04
C ASP A 31 -21.51 -3.42 -6.72
N ASP A 32 -21.95 -2.98 -5.52
CA ASP A 32 -21.75 -1.62 -5.01
C ASP A 32 -20.29 -1.36 -4.61
N GLY A 33 -19.64 -2.27 -3.88
CA GLY A 33 -18.22 -2.17 -3.57
C GLY A 33 -17.32 -2.30 -4.80
N GLN A 34 -17.70 -3.13 -5.76
CA GLN A 34 -17.06 -3.24 -7.07
C GLN A 34 -17.18 -1.92 -7.83
N ALA A 35 -18.36 -1.27 -7.80
CA ALA A 35 -18.57 0.05 -8.39
C ALA A 35 -17.74 1.15 -7.69
N VAL A 36 -17.52 1.07 -6.38
CA VAL A 36 -16.61 1.99 -5.65
C VAL A 36 -15.17 1.77 -6.09
N ILE A 37 -14.68 0.52 -6.17
CA ILE A 37 -13.34 0.24 -6.69
C ILE A 37 -13.21 0.69 -8.14
N GLU A 38 -14.22 0.49 -8.97
CA GLU A 38 -14.21 0.95 -10.36
C GLU A 38 -14.25 2.48 -10.46
N GLN A 39 -14.96 3.17 -9.57
CA GLN A 39 -14.95 4.64 -9.51
C GLN A 39 -13.58 5.16 -9.09
N VAL A 40 -12.98 4.53 -8.09
CA VAL A 40 -11.62 4.80 -7.63
C VAL A 40 -10.62 4.50 -8.76
N ALA A 41 -10.74 3.36 -9.43
CA ALA A 41 -9.91 3.00 -10.59
C ALA A 41 -10.11 3.98 -11.76
N ARG A 42 -11.34 4.41 -12.05
CA ARG A 42 -11.64 5.43 -13.07
C ARG A 42 -11.06 6.80 -12.72
N LEU A 43 -11.12 7.19 -11.45
CA LEU A 43 -10.44 8.38 -10.91
C LEU A 43 -8.93 8.37 -11.23
N PHE A 44 -8.33 7.17 -11.23
CA PHE A 44 -6.90 6.92 -11.47
C PHE A 44 -6.53 6.54 -12.91
N HIS A 45 -7.47 6.09 -13.75
CA HIS A 45 -7.18 5.56 -15.09
C HIS A 45 -7.24 6.62 -16.19
N ASP A 46 -8.14 7.61 -16.07
CA ASP A 46 -8.52 8.47 -17.21
C ASP A 46 -7.81 9.82 -17.30
N GLU A 47 -6.99 10.23 -16.33
CA GLU A 47 -6.32 11.53 -16.41
C GLU A 47 -4.82 11.45 -16.17
N SER A 48 -4.10 12.00 -17.14
CA SER A 48 -2.65 12.13 -17.21
C SER A 48 -2.01 12.94 -16.06
N TYR A 49 -2.77 13.47 -15.10
CA TYR A 49 -2.26 14.27 -13.99
C TYR A 49 -3.09 14.11 -12.69
N TYR A 50 -2.41 13.94 -11.56
CA TYR A 50 -3.03 14.11 -10.23
C TYR A 50 -3.25 15.61 -9.97
N SER A 51 -4.50 16.05 -9.93
CA SER A 51 -4.86 17.39 -9.45
C SER A 51 -4.91 17.45 -7.93
N VAL A 52 -4.84 18.66 -7.34
CA VAL A 52 -5.00 18.85 -5.88
C VAL A 52 -6.26 18.16 -5.36
N ALA A 53 -7.39 18.33 -6.05
CA ALA A 53 -8.65 17.71 -5.67
C ALA A 53 -8.57 16.16 -5.68
N LYS A 54 -7.90 15.58 -6.67
CA LYS A 54 -7.69 14.13 -6.76
C LYS A 54 -6.77 13.62 -5.66
N THR A 55 -5.68 14.32 -5.37
CA THR A 55 -4.77 13.96 -4.28
C THR A 55 -5.49 13.97 -2.93
N VAL A 56 -6.29 15.01 -2.66
CA VAL A 56 -7.09 15.12 -1.43
C VAL A 56 -8.11 13.99 -1.33
N ALA A 57 -8.92 13.77 -2.38
CA ALA A 57 -9.94 12.72 -2.37
C ALA A 57 -9.33 11.31 -2.22
N THR A 58 -8.19 11.06 -2.87
CA THR A 58 -7.46 9.79 -2.76
C THR A 58 -6.97 9.55 -1.34
N THR A 59 -6.38 10.58 -0.74
CA THR A 59 -5.86 10.51 0.63
C THR A 59 -7.00 10.24 1.60
N ASP A 60 -8.14 10.92 1.44
CA ASP A 60 -9.33 10.72 2.27
C ASP A 60 -9.88 9.30 2.20
N VAL A 61 -10.07 8.74 1.00
CA VAL A 61 -10.54 7.35 0.81
C VAL A 61 -9.59 6.34 1.46
N ILE A 62 -8.28 6.52 1.32
CA ILE A 62 -7.28 5.65 1.94
C ILE A 62 -7.34 5.75 3.47
N LEU A 63 -7.43 6.96 4.02
CA LEU A 63 -7.51 7.18 5.46
C LEU A 63 -8.75 6.52 6.07
N VAL A 64 -9.92 6.71 5.45
CA VAL A 64 -11.18 6.08 5.89
C VAL A 64 -11.07 4.55 5.84
N ALA A 65 -10.47 3.99 4.78
CA ALA A 65 -10.27 2.54 4.66
C ALA A 65 -9.36 1.99 5.79
N VAL A 66 -8.28 2.70 6.11
CA VAL A 66 -7.36 2.32 7.21
C VAL A 66 -8.02 2.47 8.58
N GLU A 67 -8.82 3.51 8.80
CA GLU A 67 -9.57 3.72 10.05
C GLU A 67 -10.59 2.59 10.27
N HIS A 68 -11.36 2.24 9.25
CA HIS A 68 -12.29 1.11 9.33
C HIS A 68 -11.58 -0.23 9.56
N LEU A 69 -10.38 -0.42 9.01
CA LEU A 69 -9.58 -1.61 9.32
C LEU A 69 -9.20 -1.63 10.82
N GLY A 70 -8.75 -0.51 11.37
CA GLY A 70 -8.41 -0.37 12.80
C GLY A 70 -9.59 -0.63 13.74
N ASP A 71 -10.77 -0.09 13.40
CA ASP A 71 -12.00 -0.31 14.15
C ASP A 71 -12.41 -1.77 14.15
N ASN A 72 -12.44 -2.41 12.97
CA ASN A 72 -12.80 -3.82 12.86
C ASN A 72 -11.88 -4.70 13.70
N LEU A 73 -10.57 -4.43 13.70
CA LEU A 73 -9.63 -5.15 14.55
C LEU A 73 -9.94 -4.95 16.03
N THR A 74 -10.17 -3.71 16.47
CA THR A 74 -10.45 -3.39 17.87
C THR A 74 -11.66 -4.16 18.42
N TYR A 75 -12.70 -4.34 17.62
CA TYR A 75 -13.96 -4.96 18.07
C TYR A 75 -14.11 -6.44 17.70
N ALA A 76 -13.32 -6.98 16.77
CA ALA A 76 -13.45 -8.36 16.31
C ALA A 76 -12.29 -9.30 16.72
N VAL A 77 -11.26 -8.84 17.46
CA VAL A 77 -10.12 -9.68 17.92
C VAL A 77 -10.55 -11.02 18.54
N ARG A 78 -11.65 -11.08 19.30
CA ARG A 78 -12.13 -12.33 19.93
C ARG A 78 -12.81 -13.31 18.98
N ARG A 79 -13.07 -12.90 17.74
CA ARG A 79 -13.72 -13.72 16.70
C ARG A 79 -12.72 -14.22 15.66
N HIS A 80 -11.53 -13.64 15.60
CA HIS A 80 -10.52 -13.99 14.62
C HIS A 80 -9.71 -15.22 15.03
N ASP A 81 -9.66 -16.22 14.16
CA ASP A 81 -8.76 -17.36 14.31
C ASP A 81 -7.33 -17.02 13.82
N LEU A 82 -6.40 -17.94 14.02
CA LEU A 82 -5.00 -17.74 13.59
C LEU A 82 -4.85 -17.65 12.06
N ILE A 83 -5.81 -18.18 11.29
CA ILE A 83 -5.82 -18.10 9.83
C ILE A 83 -6.20 -16.67 9.41
N GLU A 84 -7.19 -16.07 10.04
CA GLU A 84 -7.60 -14.68 9.82
C GLU A 84 -6.51 -13.69 10.23
N LEU A 85 -5.82 -13.94 11.35
CA LEU A 85 -4.64 -13.15 11.74
C LEU A 85 -3.50 -13.28 10.71
N SER A 86 -3.22 -14.49 10.23
CA SER A 86 -2.22 -14.72 9.18
C SER A 86 -2.56 -13.97 7.89
N ARG A 87 -3.85 -13.92 7.55
CA ARG A 87 -4.34 -13.18 6.38
C ARG A 87 -4.16 -11.67 6.57
N LEU A 88 -4.59 -11.14 7.71
CA LEU A 88 -4.43 -9.73 8.03
C LEU A 88 -2.96 -9.28 7.94
N LEU A 89 -2.04 -10.03 8.54
CA LEU A 89 -0.62 -9.69 8.48
C LEU A 89 -0.05 -9.67 7.06
N ASN A 90 -0.52 -10.56 6.18
CA ASN A 90 -0.09 -10.53 4.79
C ASN A 90 -0.69 -9.33 4.04
N GLY A 91 -1.95 -9.00 4.27
CA GLY A 91 -2.58 -7.79 3.71
C GLY A 91 -1.87 -6.50 4.15
N LEU A 92 -1.54 -6.40 5.45
CA LEU A 92 -0.76 -5.28 5.98
C LEU A 92 0.65 -5.21 5.39
N ASN A 93 1.33 -6.35 5.21
CA ASN A 93 2.61 -6.40 4.52
C ASN A 93 2.51 -5.82 3.10
N LEU A 94 1.46 -6.16 2.34
CA LEU A 94 1.26 -5.64 0.99
C LEU A 94 0.99 -4.13 0.97
N ILE A 95 0.13 -3.64 1.87
CA ILE A 95 -0.15 -2.21 1.99
C ILE A 95 1.15 -1.45 2.33
N GLN A 96 1.90 -1.93 3.33
CA GLN A 96 3.15 -1.32 3.75
C GLN A 96 4.20 -1.33 2.63
N ALA A 97 4.30 -2.44 1.88
CA ALA A 97 5.19 -2.57 0.74
C ALA A 97 4.90 -1.53 -0.34
N HIS A 98 3.64 -1.39 -0.75
CA HIS A 98 3.26 -0.41 -1.77
C HIS A 98 3.44 1.03 -1.30
N LEU A 99 3.12 1.32 -0.03
CA LEU A 99 3.38 2.64 0.55
C LEU A 99 4.89 2.96 0.53
N THR A 100 5.72 1.97 0.88
CA THR A 100 7.19 2.10 0.84
C THR A 100 7.69 2.41 -0.57
N GLN A 101 7.19 1.70 -1.58
CA GLN A 101 7.54 1.96 -2.98
C GLN A 101 7.14 3.36 -3.43
N ILE A 102 5.96 3.85 -3.04
CA ILE A 102 5.52 5.22 -3.35
C ILE A 102 6.48 6.24 -2.73
N VAL A 103 6.89 6.04 -1.48
CA VAL A 103 7.84 6.94 -0.79
C VAL A 103 9.21 6.93 -1.47
N GLN A 104 9.72 5.76 -1.86
CA GLN A 104 10.99 5.64 -2.59
C GLN A 104 10.92 6.29 -3.98
N PHE A 105 9.81 6.09 -4.70
CA PHE A 105 9.57 6.75 -5.98
C PHE A 105 9.51 8.28 -5.83
N LEU A 106 8.88 8.79 -4.77
CA LEU A 106 8.90 10.22 -4.47
C LEU A 106 10.31 10.72 -4.19
N ALA A 107 11.11 9.98 -3.41
CA ALA A 107 12.51 10.33 -3.15
C ALA A 107 13.31 10.45 -4.46
N GLU A 108 13.17 9.48 -5.36
CA GLU A 108 13.81 9.48 -6.68
C GLU A 108 13.38 10.69 -7.53
N ARG A 109 12.08 11.01 -7.53
CA ARG A 109 11.54 12.17 -8.29
C ARG A 109 12.00 13.50 -7.74
N VAL A 110 12.12 13.63 -6.42
CA VAL A 110 12.65 14.83 -5.76
C VAL A 110 14.13 14.99 -6.08
N ASP A 111 14.93 13.93 -5.98
CA ASP A 111 16.36 13.96 -6.31
C ASP A 111 16.60 14.33 -7.78
N ALA A 112 15.80 13.75 -8.69
CA ALA A 112 15.81 14.06 -10.11
C ALA A 112 15.25 15.44 -10.47
N ARG A 113 14.76 16.21 -9.49
CA ARG A 113 14.10 17.52 -9.70
C ARG A 113 12.97 17.45 -10.73
N ALA A 114 12.18 16.40 -10.66
CA ALA A 114 11.11 16.15 -11.63
C ALA A 114 9.87 17.05 -11.43
N PHE A 115 9.85 17.86 -10.37
CA PHE A 115 8.80 18.85 -10.11
C PHE A 115 9.35 20.24 -10.42
N ASP A 116 8.66 20.98 -11.29
CA ASP A 116 9.13 22.27 -11.82
C ASP A 116 9.41 23.28 -10.69
N GLU A 117 8.61 23.29 -9.62
CA GLU A 117 8.80 24.23 -8.50
C GLU A 117 10.04 23.93 -7.64
N LEU A 118 10.70 22.79 -7.82
CA LEU A 118 11.93 22.47 -7.08
C LEU A 118 13.15 23.23 -7.61
N SER A 119 13.06 23.91 -8.76
CA SER A 119 14.17 24.72 -9.29
C SER A 119 14.57 25.87 -8.36
N ASP A 120 13.60 26.40 -7.62
CA ASP A 120 13.74 27.58 -6.79
C ASP A 120 14.04 27.24 -5.32
N VAL A 121 14.01 25.95 -4.99
CA VAL A 121 14.28 25.44 -3.63
C VAL A 121 15.79 25.45 -3.37
N PRO A 122 16.25 25.98 -2.22
CA PRO A 122 17.66 25.93 -1.86
C PRO A 122 18.20 24.50 -1.86
N ALA A 123 19.40 24.30 -2.40
CA ALA A 123 19.98 22.96 -2.56
C ALA A 123 20.15 22.19 -1.23
N ALA A 124 20.35 22.91 -0.12
CA ALA A 124 20.42 22.31 1.21
C ALA A 124 19.06 21.73 1.66
N ASP A 125 17.97 22.46 1.42
CA ASP A 125 16.61 22.03 1.78
C ASP A 125 16.15 20.88 0.89
N LEU A 126 16.44 20.94 -0.41
CA LEU A 126 16.16 19.85 -1.35
C LEU A 126 16.88 18.57 -0.93
N ARG A 127 18.15 18.66 -0.53
CA ARG A 127 18.90 17.50 -0.03
C ARG A 127 18.29 16.93 1.25
N ALA A 128 17.93 17.78 2.20
CA ALA A 128 17.29 17.34 3.44
C ALA A 128 15.94 16.63 3.19
N LEU A 129 15.17 17.10 2.21
CA LEU A 129 13.93 16.46 1.77
C LEU A 129 14.20 15.06 1.16
N THR A 130 15.12 14.97 0.20
CA THR A 130 15.51 13.69 -0.42
C THR A 130 16.02 12.70 0.62
N ASP A 131 16.87 13.13 1.54
CA ASP A 131 17.43 12.28 2.61
C ASP A 131 16.32 11.77 3.54
N SER A 132 15.36 12.62 3.88
CA SER A 132 14.22 12.26 4.72
C SER A 132 13.31 11.22 4.04
N LEU A 133 12.96 11.44 2.77
CA LEU A 133 12.13 10.50 1.99
C LEU A 133 12.86 9.18 1.78
N SER A 134 14.16 9.21 1.47
CA SER A 134 14.98 8.00 1.31
C SER A 134 15.06 7.20 2.61
N THR A 135 15.25 7.88 3.74
CA THR A 135 15.25 7.26 5.07
C THR A 135 13.90 6.64 5.40
N ALA A 136 12.80 7.35 5.12
CA ALA A 136 11.45 6.83 5.30
C ALA A 136 11.20 5.57 4.44
N GLY A 137 11.68 5.58 3.19
CA GLY A 137 11.66 4.41 2.30
C GLY A 137 12.39 3.22 2.92
N THR A 138 13.65 3.39 3.31
CA THR A 138 14.45 2.32 3.97
C THR A 138 13.78 1.77 5.22
N ASN A 139 13.24 2.64 6.09
CA ASN A 139 12.52 2.21 7.29
C ASN A 139 11.22 1.46 6.94
N GLY A 140 10.55 1.87 5.86
CA GLY A 140 9.39 1.17 5.31
C GLY A 140 9.74 -0.26 4.88
N GLU A 141 10.91 -0.46 4.26
CA GLU A 141 11.39 -1.80 3.87
C GLU A 141 11.59 -2.71 5.08
N VAL A 142 12.20 -2.17 6.15
CA VAL A 142 12.39 -2.89 7.42
C VAL A 142 11.04 -3.28 8.02
N CYS A 143 10.08 -2.36 8.03
CA CYS A 143 8.72 -2.62 8.54
C CYS A 143 8.01 -3.72 7.75
N ALA A 144 8.02 -3.64 6.41
CA ALA A 144 7.47 -4.67 5.54
C ALA A 144 8.16 -6.03 5.77
N GLY A 145 9.48 -6.03 5.96
CA GLY A 145 10.25 -7.22 6.32
C GLY A 145 9.76 -7.90 7.60
N HIS A 146 9.51 -7.13 8.67
CA HIS A 146 8.96 -7.66 9.91
C HIS A 146 7.53 -8.20 9.76
N LEU A 147 6.67 -7.51 9.00
CA LEU A 147 5.31 -7.99 8.73
C LEU A 147 5.32 -9.31 7.94
N LYS A 148 6.22 -9.43 6.95
CA LYS A 148 6.45 -10.67 6.19
C LYS A 148 6.92 -11.80 7.11
N GLU A 149 7.87 -11.54 8.00
CA GLU A 149 8.37 -12.54 8.96
C GLU A 149 7.26 -13.02 9.91
N ALA A 150 6.46 -12.09 10.43
CA ALA A 150 5.33 -12.40 11.29
C ALA A 150 4.28 -13.25 10.56
N HIS A 151 3.93 -12.90 9.32
CA HIS A 151 3.05 -13.70 8.47
C HIS A 151 3.61 -15.11 8.24
N LEU A 152 4.89 -15.23 7.86
CA LEU A 152 5.53 -16.53 7.62
C LEU A 152 5.57 -17.41 8.89
N THR A 153 5.77 -16.79 10.05
CA THR A 153 5.73 -17.48 11.35
C THR A 153 4.33 -18.03 11.61
N LEU A 154 3.29 -17.20 11.48
CA LEU A 154 1.90 -17.66 11.65
C LEU A 154 1.50 -18.73 10.65
N ARG A 155 1.92 -18.60 9.38
CA ARG A 155 1.66 -19.62 8.35
C ARG A 155 2.28 -20.97 8.70
N ARG A 156 3.42 -21.01 9.40
CA ARG A 156 4.00 -22.27 9.89
C ARG A 156 3.19 -22.90 11.04
N LEU A 157 2.56 -22.08 11.87
CA LEU A 157 1.76 -22.52 13.02
C LEU A 157 0.32 -22.94 12.66
N THR A 158 -0.14 -22.57 11.46
CA THR A 158 -1.53 -22.77 10.99
C THR A 158 -1.65 -23.76 9.83
N LYS A 159 -0.57 -24.48 9.53
CA LYS A 159 -0.55 -25.57 8.54
C LYS A 159 -1.18 -26.84 9.08
#